data_AF-A0A1W1DIV0-F1
#
_entry.id   AF-A0A1W1DIV0-F1
#
_cell.length_a   1.000
_cell.length_b   1.000
_cell.length_c   1.000
_cell.angle_alpha   90.00
_cell.angle_beta   90.00
_cell.angle_gamma   90.00
#
_symmetry.space_group_name_H-M   'P 1'
#
loop_
_entity.id
_entity.type
_entity.pdbx_description
1 polymer ?
#
loop_
_entity_poly.entity_id
_entity_poly.type
_entity_poly.pdbx_seq_one_letter_code
_entity_poly.pdbx_strand_id
1 'polypeptide(L)' 'MAEPIQTVMRRYGIENPYEKLKALTRGNTIDAKVLAEFVKDLDMPEEAKQALADLTPMTYIGDAEKLAQDIEKLI' A
#
# COMPACT_ATOMS: atom_id res chain seq x y z
N MET A 1 -5.02 -3.84 -1.47
CA MET A 1 -3.80 -3.21 -2.01
C MET A 1 -3.96 -1.72 -2.30
N ALA A 2 -5.13 -1.23 -2.76
CA ALA A 2 -5.25 0.19 -3.14
C ALA A 2 -5.08 1.19 -1.97
N GLU A 3 -5.62 0.88 -0.79
CA GLU A 3 -5.57 1.76 0.39
C GLU A 3 -4.15 2.08 0.91
N PRO A 4 -3.23 1.11 1.11
CA PRO A 4 -1.88 1.42 1.61
C PRO A 4 -1.11 2.34 0.67
N ILE A 5 -1.23 2.13 -0.65
CA ILE A 5 -0.61 3.00 -1.65
C ILE A 5 -1.20 4.42 -1.56
N GLN A 6 -2.53 4.54 -1.47
CA GLN A 6 -3.23 5.81 -1.25
C GLN A 6 -2.72 6.56 -0.01
N THR A 7 -2.49 5.84 1.08
CA THR A 7 -2.03 6.40 2.36
C THR A 7 -0.59 6.91 2.26
N VAL A 8 0.30 6.14 1.63
CA VAL A 8 1.69 6.56 1.41
C VAL A 8 1.77 7.76 0.45
N MET A 9 0.96 7.77 -0.61
CA MET A 9 0.84 8.92 -1.50
C MET A 9 0.44 10.20 -0.75
N ARG A 10 -0.53 10.12 0.17
CA ARG A 10 -0.91 11.27 1.02
C ARG A 10 0.22 11.73 1.93
N ARG A 11 0.96 10.79 2.52
CA ARG A 11 2.11 11.10 3.40
C ARG A 11 3.19 11.91 2.69
N TYR A 12 3.41 11.66 1.40
CA TYR A 12 4.40 12.38 0.58
C TYR A 12 3.81 13.56 -0.21
N GLY A 13 2.55 13.94 0.04
CA GLY A 13 1.94 15.12 -0.60
C GLY A 13 1.59 14.91 -2.08
N ILE A 14 1.47 13.67 -2.55
CA ILE A 14 1.08 13.39 -3.94
C ILE A 14 -0.37 13.80 -4.15
N GLU A 15 -0.60 14.65 -5.15
CA GLU A 15 -1.94 15.15 -5.46
C GLU A 15 -2.88 14.06 -5.98
N ASN A 16 -4.16 14.20 -5.63
CA ASN A 16 -5.25 13.32 -6.06
C ASN A 16 -4.96 11.80 -5.94
N PRO A 17 -4.52 11.28 -4.77
CA PRO A 17 -4.11 9.88 -4.63
C PRO A 17 -5.21 8.89 -4.99
N TYR A 18 -6.44 9.22 -4.58
CA TYR A 18 -7.61 8.38 -4.84
C TYR A 18 -7.91 8.29 -6.33
N GLU A 19 -7.96 9.42 -7.04
CA GLU A 19 -8.28 9.45 -8.46
C GLU A 19 -7.19 8.79 -9.32
N LYS A 20 -5.90 8.94 -8.96
CA LYS A 20 -4.79 8.24 -9.63
C LYS A 20 -4.93 6.71 -9.52
N LEU A 21 -5.23 6.19 -8.32
CA LEU A 21 -5.44 4.76 -8.10
C LEU A 21 -6.75 4.26 -8.74
N LYS A 22 -7.79 5.07 -8.74
CA LYS A 22 -9.06 4.76 -9.43
C LYS A 22 -8.87 4.68 -10.93
N ALA A 23 -8.09 5.60 -11.53
CA ALA A 23 -7.75 5.54 -12.95
C ALA A 23 -6.99 4.25 -13.31
N LEU A 24 -6.08 3.80 -12.45
CA LEU A 24 -5.34 2.56 -12.62
C LEU A 24 -6.24 1.31 -12.54
N THR A 25 -7.18 1.29 -11.58
CA THR A 25 -8.05 0.13 -11.28
C THR A 25 -9.32 0.06 -12.13
N ARG A 26 -9.69 1.15 -12.81
CA ARG A 26 -10.96 1.21 -13.55
C ARG A 26 -10.92 0.32 -14.79
N GLY A 27 -11.71 -0.75 -14.76
CA GLY A 27 -11.91 -1.65 -15.91
C GLY A 27 -10.79 -2.66 -16.13
N ASN A 28 -9.79 -2.72 -15.23
CA ASN A 28 -8.65 -3.62 -15.35
C ASN A 28 -8.48 -4.47 -14.07
N THR A 29 -8.11 -5.73 -14.24
CA THR A 29 -7.58 -6.54 -13.15
C THR A 29 -6.15 -6.08 -12.88
N ILE A 30 -5.90 -5.62 -11.67
CA ILE A 30 -4.56 -5.18 -11.28
C ILE A 30 -3.78 -6.37 -10.74
N ASP A 31 -2.55 -6.54 -11.24
CA ASP A 31 -1.57 -7.46 -10.67
C ASP A 31 -0.43 -6.71 -9.97
N ALA A 32 0.47 -7.47 -9.35
CA ALA A 32 1.61 -6.90 -8.62
C ALA A 32 2.58 -6.13 -9.51
N LYS A 33 2.72 -6.49 -10.80
CA LYS A 33 3.62 -5.80 -11.73
C LYS A 33 3.09 -4.42 -12.08
N VAL A 34 1.81 -4.32 -12.39
CA VAL A 34 1.14 -3.04 -12.69
C VAL A 34 1.25 -2.07 -11.50
N LEU A 35 1.08 -2.58 -10.27
CA LEU A 35 1.27 -1.76 -9.07
C LEU A 35 2.71 -1.30 -8.89
N ALA A 36 3.69 -2.19 -9.11
CA ALA A 36 5.10 -1.85 -8.97
C ALA A 36 5.55 -0.80 -9.99
N GLU A 37 5.08 -0.89 -11.24
CA GLU A 37 5.32 0.14 -12.27
C GLU A 37 4.68 1.46 -11.88
N PHE A 38 3.42 1.44 -11.42
CA PHE A 38 2.74 2.65 -10.95
C PHE A 38 3.49 3.34 -9.81
N VAL A 39 4.02 2.58 -8.84
CA VAL A 39 4.77 3.12 -7.69
C VAL A 39 6.11 3.71 -8.10
N LYS A 40 6.78 3.15 -9.11
CA LYS A 40 8.05 3.69 -9.64
C LYS A 40 7.90 5.11 -10.18
N ASP A 41 6.77 5.39 -10.83
CA ASP A 41 6.48 6.67 -11.46
C ASP A 41 6.02 7.77 -10.49
N LEU A 42 5.82 7.44 -9.20
CA LEU A 42 5.41 8.41 -8.19
C LEU A 42 6.60 9.26 -7.74
N ASP A 43 6.35 10.56 -7.54
CA ASP A 43 7.34 11.50 -7.01
C ASP A 43 7.45 11.37 -5.48
N MET A 44 8.24 10.41 -5.03
CA MET A 44 8.52 10.15 -3.62
C MET A 44 9.90 9.48 -3.45
N PRO A 45 10.47 9.47 -2.23
CA PRO A 45 11.76 8.84 -1.96
C PRO A 45 11.81 7.36 -2.34
N GLU A 46 12.98 6.87 -2.76
CA GLU A 46 13.15 5.49 -3.20
C GLU A 46 12.87 4.49 -2.07
N GLU A 47 13.20 4.83 -0.81
CA GLU A 47 12.88 3.95 0.33
C GLU A 47 11.37 3.75 0.49
N ALA A 48 10.57 4.78 0.18
CA ALA A 48 9.11 4.69 0.24
C ALA A 48 8.54 3.82 -0.89
N LYS A 49 9.12 3.92 -2.09
CA LYS A 49 8.76 3.07 -3.22
C LYS A 49 9.10 1.61 -2.93
N GLN A 50 10.27 1.36 -2.36
CA GLN A 50 10.72 0.02 -1.98
C GLN A 50 9.78 -0.59 -0.94
N ALA A 51 9.43 0.16 0.12
CA ALA A 51 8.50 -0.31 1.15
C ALA A 51 7.10 -0.64 0.59
N LEU A 52 6.63 0.09 -0.43
CA LEU A 52 5.38 -0.22 -1.13
C LEU A 52 5.50 -1.44 -2.04
N ALA A 53 6.66 -1.64 -2.67
CA ALA A 53 6.92 -2.78 -3.56
C ALA A 53 7.06 -4.11 -2.80
N ASP A 54 7.60 -4.07 -1.58
CA ASP A 54 7.73 -5.24 -0.71
C ASP A 54 6.38 -5.65 -0.07
N LEU A 55 5.36 -4.79 -0.17
CA LEU A 55 4.06 -4.96 0.44
C LEU A 55 3.22 -5.98 -0.34
N THR A 56 2.74 -7.01 0.35
CA THR A 56 1.91 -8.07 -0.25
C THR A 56 0.60 -8.23 0.54
N PRO A 57 -0.47 -8.79 -0.06
CA PRO A 57 -1.73 -9.00 0.67
C PRO A 57 -1.56 -9.82 1.95
N MET A 58 -0.59 -10.73 1.99
CA MET A 58 -0.29 -11.54 3.16
C MET A 58 0.47 -10.78 4.25
N THR A 59 1.28 -9.78 3.88
CA THR A 59 2.06 -8.98 4.84
C THR A 59 1.32 -7.71 5.28
N TYR A 60 0.26 -7.32 4.56
CA TYR A 60 -0.59 -6.19 4.93
C TYR A 60 -1.67 -6.56 5.94
N ILE A 61 -1.25 -7.01 7.13
CA ILE A 61 -2.14 -7.39 8.24
C ILE A 61 -2.14 -6.37 9.39
N GLY A 62 -1.35 -5.30 9.30
CA GLY A 62 -1.23 -4.31 10.37
C GLY A 62 -0.78 -4.93 11.69
N ASP A 63 -1.37 -4.50 12.80
CA ASP A 63 -1.06 -5.00 14.14
C ASP A 63 -1.81 -6.32 14.49
N ALA A 64 -2.41 -7.01 13.52
CA ALA A 64 -3.27 -8.17 13.79
C ALA A 64 -2.58 -9.26 14.64
N GLU A 65 -1.35 -9.62 14.31
CA GLU A 65 -0.58 -10.63 15.07
C GLU A 65 -0.29 -10.17 16.50
N LYS A 66 0.12 -8.91 16.67
CA LYS A 66 0.42 -8.32 17.97
C LYS A 66 -0.83 -8.28 18.85
N LEU A 67 -1.95 -7.83 18.30
CA LEU A 67 -3.23 -7.77 19.02
C LEU A 67 -3.72 -9.17 19.43
N ALA A 68 -3.51 -10.18 18.59
CA ALA A 68 -3.84 -11.56 18.93
C ALA A 68 -3.01 -12.09 20.12
N GLN A 69 -1.69 -11.86 20.10
CA GLN A 69 -0.80 -12.27 21.20
C GLN A 69 -1.07 -11.51 22.51
N ASP A 70 -1.43 -10.23 22.43
CA ASP A 70 -1.72 -9.43 23.62
C ASP A 70 -3.01 -9.88 24.32
N ILE A 71 -3.98 -10.44 23.59
CA ILE A 71 -5.16 -11.09 24.18
C ILE A 71 -4.74 -12.35 24.95
N GLU A 72 -3.87 -13.20 24.41
CA GLU A 72 -3.39 -14.41 25.11
C GLU A 72 -2.64 -14.11 26.41
N LYS A 73 -1.96 -12.95 26.50
CA LYS A 73 -1.27 -12.52 27.73
C LYS A 73 -2.20 -11.99 28.82
N LEU A 74 -3.47 -11.73 28.49
CA LEU A 74 -4.48 -11.19 29.41
C LEU A 74 -5.37 -12.30 30.03
N ILE A 75 -5.16 -13.55 29.61
CA ILE A 75 -5.88 -14.75 30.07
C ILE A 75 -4.92 -15.60 30.91
#